data_AF-A0A976KZM4-F1
#
_entry.id   AF-A0A976KZM4-F1
#
_cell.length_a   1.000
_cell.length_b   1.000
_cell.length_c   1.000
_cell.angle_alpha   90.00
_cell.angle_beta   90.00
_cell.angle_gamma   90.00
#
_symmetry.space_group_name_H-M   'P 1'
#
loop_
_entity.id
_entity.type
_entity.pdbx_description
1 polymer ?
#
loop_
_entity_poly.entity_id
_entity_poly.type
_entity_poly.pdbx_seq_one_letter_code
_entity_poly.pdbx_strand_id
1 'polypeptide(L)' 'MNLIKIDTEEYPVSEQEFRSRFPYTSFSAQIHFPDFGYEVVFTVPKPIYDPSAQSVREITPHKTSLGNYEQRWEIISIFS' A
#
# COMPACT_ATOMS: atom_id res chain seq x y z
N MET A 1 -7.23 -1.55 5.76
CA MET A 1 -5.77 -1.84 5.71
C MET A 1 -5.45 -2.30 4.31
N ASN A 2 -4.35 -1.79 3.75
CA ASN A 2 -3.85 -2.21 2.45
C ASN A 2 -2.55 -2.99 2.65
N LEU A 3 -2.34 -3.98 1.79
CA LEU A 3 -1.16 -4.83 1.76
C LEU A 3 -0.43 -4.63 0.43
N ILE A 4 0.87 -4.88 0.43
CA ILE A 4 1.69 -5.01 -0.77
C ILE A 4 2.25 -6.43 -0.85
N LYS A 5 2.17 -7.05 -2.03
CA LYS A 5 2.83 -8.33 -2.31
C LYS A 5 4.30 -8.07 -2.67
N ILE A 6 5.24 -8.57 -1.87
CA ILE A 6 6.64 -8.11 -1.89
C ILE A 6 7.37 -8.47 -3.19
N ASP A 7 7.04 -9.62 -3.79
CA ASP A 7 7.70 -10.15 -5.00
C ASP A 7 7.20 -9.51 -6.30
N THR A 8 5.94 -9.07 -6.35
CA THR A 8 5.32 -8.50 -7.55
C THR A 8 4.97 -7.01 -7.42
N GLU A 9 5.22 -6.42 -6.26
CA GLU A 9 4.81 -5.05 -5.91
C GLU A 9 3.31 -4.79 -6.12
N GLU A 10 2.49 -5.85 -6.04
CA GLU A 10 1.04 -5.74 -6.24
C GLU A 10 0.42 -4.95 -5.09
N TYR A 11 -0.20 -3.83 -5.43
CA TYR A 11 -0.77 -2.88 -4.48
C TYR A 11 -1.86 -2.03 -5.17
N PRO A 12 -2.95 -1.66 -4.46
CA PRO A 12 -3.32 -2.10 -3.11
C PRO A 12 -3.98 -3.48 -3.11
N VAL A 13 -3.61 -4.32 -2.14
CA VAL A 13 -4.32 -5.58 -1.87
C VAL A 13 -5.08 -5.43 -0.55
N SER A 14 -6.40 -5.61 -0.59
CA SER A 14 -7.20 -5.62 0.64
C SER A 14 -6.96 -6.89 1.46
N GLU A 15 -7.22 -6.86 2.77
CA GLU A 15 -7.17 -8.07 3.60
C GLU A 15 -8.16 -9.14 3.10
N GLN A 16 -9.30 -8.73 2.55
CA GLN A 16 -10.28 -9.65 1.97
C GLN A 16 -9.73 -10.36 0.73
N GLU A 17 -9.10 -9.63 -0.20
CA GLU A 17 -8.43 -10.23 -1.37
C GLU A 17 -7.24 -11.10 -0.98
N PHE A 18 -6.50 -10.72 0.06
CA PHE A 18 -5.47 -11.58 0.63
C PHE A 18 -6.08 -12.90 1.12
N ARG A 19 -7.11 -12.84 1.97
CA ARG A 19 -7.77 -14.04 2.53
C ARG A 19 -8.38 -14.93 1.45
N SER A 20 -8.95 -14.36 0.39
CA SER A 20 -9.54 -15.13 -0.71
C SER A 20 -8.51 -15.93 -1.51
N ARG A 21 -7.24 -15.53 -1.50
CA ARG A 21 -6.12 -16.28 -2.12
C ARG A 21 -5.70 -17.51 -1.30
N PHE A 22 -6.10 -17.58 -0.03
CA PHE A 22 -5.76 -18.69 0.87
C PHE A 22 -7.03 -19.36 1.44
N PRO A 23 -7.90 -19.93 0.59
CA PRO A 23 -9.23 -20.40 0.98
C PRO A 23 -9.22 -21.56 2.00
N TYR A 24 -8.11 -22.29 2.09
CA TYR A 24 -7.94 -23.42 3.02
C TYR A 24 -7.09 -23.08 4.25
N THR A 25 -6.76 -21.80 4.45
CA THR A 25 -5.98 -21.35 5.60
C THR A 25 -6.90 -20.76 6.66
N SER A 26 -6.87 -21.33 7.86
CA SER A 26 -7.48 -20.70 9.03
C SER A 26 -6.52 -19.66 9.59
N PHE A 27 -6.91 -18.40 9.51
CA PHE A 27 -6.13 -17.29 10.03
C PHE A 27 -6.42 -17.07 11.52
N SER A 28 -5.38 -16.78 12.29
CA SER A 28 -5.50 -16.28 13.67
C SER A 28 -6.12 -14.87 13.68
N ALA A 29 -6.48 -14.39 14.88
CA ALA A 29 -6.96 -13.02 15.05
C ALA A 29 -5.91 -11.97 14.64
N GLN A 30 -4.62 -12.29 14.79
CA GLN A 30 -3.50 -11.46 14.36
C GLN A 30 -2.71 -12.20 13.27
N ILE A 31 -2.93 -11.82 12.02
CA ILE A 31 -2.23 -12.40 10.87
C ILE A 31 -0.81 -11.81 10.80
N HIS A 32 0.18 -12.70 10.70
CA HIS A 32 1.54 -12.32 10.36
C HIS A 32 1.72 -12.35 8.83
N PHE A 33 1.34 -11.25 8.16
CA PHE A 33 1.37 -11.13 6.70
C PHE A 33 2.72 -11.48 6.04
N PRO A 34 3.89 -11.20 6.65
CA PRO A 34 5.19 -11.56 6.07
C PRO A 34 5.36 -13.06 5.80
N ASP A 35 4.71 -13.94 6.57
CA ASP A 35 4.76 -15.40 6.37
C ASP A 35 4.15 -15.82 5.01
N PHE A 36 3.37 -14.94 4.40
CA PHE A 36 2.70 -15.13 3.12
C PHE A 36 3.29 -14.28 1.99
N GLY A 37 4.40 -13.56 2.24
CA GLY A 37 5.03 -12.66 1.27
C GLY A 37 4.29 -11.33 1.09
N TYR A 38 3.51 -10.91 2.09
CA TYR A 38 2.82 -9.62 2.11
C TYR A 38 3.34 -8.74 3.24
N GLU A 39 3.29 -7.43 3.05
CA GLU A 39 3.59 -6.45 4.09
C GLU A 39 2.43 -5.46 4.24
N VAL A 40 2.24 -4.95 5.45
CA VAL A 40 1.25 -3.91 5.72
C VAL A 40 1.76 -2.58 5.20
N VAL A 41 0.93 -1.85 4.46
CA VAL A 41 1.21 -0.50 4.00
C VAL A 41 0.56 0.50 4.96
N PHE A 42 1.39 1.28 5.64
CA PHE A 42 0.94 2.35 6.51
C PHE A 42 0.48 3.55 5.68
N THR A 43 -0.70 4.07 6.00
CA THR A 43 -1.28 5.21 5.29
C THR A 43 -0.55 6.50 5.66
N VAL A 44 -0.22 7.29 4.67
CA VAL A 44 0.42 8.60 4.84
C VAL A 44 -0.57 9.69 4.43
N PRO A 45 -0.70 10.80 5.18
CA PRO A 45 -1.56 11.91 4.80
C PRO A 45 -1.25 12.41 3.38
N LYS A 46 -2.30 12.75 2.62
CA LYS A 46 -2.13 13.41 1.32
C LYS A 46 -1.32 14.71 1.50
N PRO A 47 -0.33 14.97 0.65
CA PRO A 47 0.45 16.21 0.74
C PRO A 47 -0.43 17.42 0.41
N ILE A 48 0.00 18.58 0.90
CA ILE A 48 -0.58 19.85 0.50
C ILE A 48 -0.14 20.14 -0.94
N TYR A 49 -1.08 20.55 -1.78
CA TYR A 49 -0.87 20.88 -3.18
C TYR A 49 -1.77 22.04 -3.60
N ASP A 50 -1.45 22.70 -4.71
CA ASP A 50 -2.29 23.72 -5.32
C ASP A 50 -3.33 23.07 -6.25
N PRO A 51 -4.62 23.00 -5.87
CA PRO A 51 -5.63 22.34 -6.70
C PRO A 51 -5.93 23.07 -8.02
N SER A 52 -5.46 24.32 -8.18
CA SER A 52 -5.64 25.07 -9.43
C SER A 52 -4.58 24.73 -10.49
N ALA A 53 -3.42 24.20 -10.08
CA ALA A 53 -2.26 23.94 -10.96
C ALA A 53 -1.64 22.55 -10.80
N GLN A 54 -2.11 21.76 -9.83
CA GLN A 54 -1.57 20.45 -9.49
C GLN A 54 -2.68 19.44 -9.21
N SER A 55 -2.33 18.17 -9.34
CA SER A 55 -3.12 17.02 -8.90
C SER A 55 -2.25 16.11 -8.04
N VAL A 56 -2.89 15.26 -7.23
CA VAL A 56 -2.20 14.27 -6.41
C VAL A 56 -2.69 12.88 -6.77
N ARG A 57 -1.76 11.99 -7.08
CA ARG A 57 -2.05 10.55 -7.24
C ARG A 57 -1.24 9.72 -6.27
N GLU A 58 -1.80 8.58 -5.92
CA GLU A 58 -1.08 7.55 -5.19
C GLU A 58 -0.14 6.81 -6.15
N ILE A 59 1.03 6.43 -5.66
CA ILE A 59 2.02 5.64 -6.40
C ILE A 59 2.47 4.45 -5.56
N THR A 60 3.30 3.57 -6.15
CA THR A 60 3.82 2.38 -5.47
C THR A 60 4.41 2.76 -4.09
N PRO A 61 3.95 2.09 -3.02
CA PRO A 61 4.49 2.27 -1.68
C PRO A 61 5.98 2.03 -1.63
N HIS A 62 6.65 2.66 -0.67
CA HIS A 62 8.09 2.50 -0.51
C HIS A 62 8.42 1.89 0.84
N LYS A 63 9.46 1.06 0.89
CA LYS A 63 9.98 0.52 2.14
C LYS A 63 10.88 1.56 2.80
N THR A 64 10.52 1.97 4.01
CA THR A 64 11.29 2.91 4.83
C THR A 64 12.58 2.27 5.35
N SER A 65 13.52 3.08 5.83
CA SER A 65 14.74 2.60 6.50
C SER A 65 14.45 1.80 7.79
N LEU A 66 13.26 1.96 8.37
CA LEU A 66 12.78 1.20 9.53
C LEU A 66 12.16 -0.15 9.15
N GLY A 67 12.08 -0.47 7.86
CA GLY A 67 11.58 -1.74 7.34
C GLY A 67 10.08 -1.79 7.08
N ASN A 68 9.32 -0.74 7.40
CA ASN A 68 7.88 -0.67 7.14
C ASN A 68 7.60 -0.13 5.74
N TYR A 69 6.53 -0.61 5.09
CA TYR A 69 6.04 -0.01 3.86
C TYR A 69 5.10 1.17 4.16
N GLU A 70 5.32 2.28 3.49
CA GLU A 70 4.50 3.48 3.60
C GLU A 70 3.89 3.86 2.25
N GLN A 71 2.61 4.23 2.28
CA GLN A 71 1.88 4.81 1.17
C GLN A 71 2.61 6.05 0.67
N ARG A 72 2.63 6.24 -0.66
CA ARG A 72 3.35 7.35 -1.28
C ARG A 72 2.46 8.12 -2.23
N TRP A 73 2.63 9.44 -2.22
CA TRP A 73 1.91 10.38 -3.08
C TRP A 73 2.88 11.03 -4.06
N GLU A 74 2.38 11.31 -5.26
CA GLU A 74 3.04 12.11 -6.28
C GLU A 74 2.18 13.33 -6.60
N ILE A 75 2.78 14.52 -6.55
CA ILE A 75 2.16 15.78 -7.00
C ILE A 75 2.55 15.99 -8.46
N ILE A 76 1.55 16.16 -9.33
CA ILE A 76 1.74 16.30 -10.78
C ILE A 76 1.16 17.64 -11.22
N SER A 77 1.89 18.38 -12.04
CA SER A 77 1.37 19.61 -12.64
C SER A 77 0.34 19.28 -13.73
N ILE A 78 -0.77 20.02 -13.73
CA ILE A 78 -1.82 19.87 -14.74
C ILE A 78 -1.65 20.81 -15.94
N PHE A 79 -0.68 21.72 -15.90
CA PHE A 79 -0.32 22.58 -17.03
C PHE A 79 1.05 22.15 -17.58
N SER A 80 1.10 21.80 -18.87
CA SER A 80 2.30 21.39 -19.62
C SER A 80 2.60 22.40 -20.72
#